data_AF-A0A256ZVU3-F1
#
_entry.id   AF-A0A256ZVU3-F1
#
_cell.length_a   1.000
_cell.length_b   1.000
_cell.length_c   1.000
_cell.angle_alpha   90.00
_cell.angle_beta   90.00
_cell.angle_gamma   90.00
#
_symmetry.space_group_name_H-M   'P 1'
#
loop_
_entity.id
_entity.type
_entity.pdbx_description
1 polymer ?
#
loop_
_entity_poly.entity_id
_entity_poly.type
_entity_poly.pdbx_seq_one_letter_code
_entity_poly.pdbx_strand_id
1 'polypeptide(L)'
;MCKVKARKLGLKLNEVRKQLYFLSEQGLVSYRRTRGRNGEWYTYYWRVDKNRLLGIIKTRKQITLMKLRERLNFEESHTFYLCLNCNIRFTFEEALENAFKCPRCGSSLEYFDNKEIVEFLREKIAELEKKLKES
;
A
#
# COMPACT_ATOMS: atom_id res chain seq x y z
N MET A 1 20.44 9.70 -19.03
CA MET A 1 19.74 8.59 -19.73
C MET A 1 20.76 7.50 -19.97
N CYS A 2 20.49 6.26 -19.57
CA CYS A 2 21.47 5.17 -19.63
C CYS A 2 21.09 4.12 -20.66
N LYS A 3 22.09 3.62 -21.39
CA LYS A 3 21.96 2.43 -22.24
C LYS A 3 22.05 1.19 -21.36
N VAL A 4 20.96 0.44 -21.23
CA VAL A 4 20.93 -0.78 -20.42
C VAL A 4 21.66 -1.90 -21.18
N LYS A 5 22.78 -2.37 -20.64
CA LYS A 5 23.52 -3.55 -21.15
C LYS A 5 23.23 -4.73 -20.21
N ALA A 6 22.48 -5.73 -20.68
CA ALA A 6 22.11 -6.91 -19.87
C ALA A 6 23.30 -7.69 -19.30
N ARG A 7 24.48 -7.64 -19.95
CA ARG A 7 25.71 -8.26 -19.44
C ARG A 7 26.15 -7.80 -18.04
N LYS A 8 25.74 -6.61 -17.57
CA LYS A 8 26.08 -6.13 -16.21
C LYS A 8 25.17 -6.69 -15.11
N LEU A 9 24.02 -7.27 -15.47
CA LEU A 9 22.98 -7.70 -14.52
C LEU A 9 22.82 -9.22 -14.44
N GLY A 10 23.51 -10.00 -15.28
CA GLY A 10 23.35 -11.47 -15.34
C GLY A 10 21.97 -11.96 -15.81
N LEU A 11 21.06 -11.04 -16.16
CA LEU A 11 19.68 -11.34 -16.56
C LEU A 11 19.54 -11.53 -18.06
N LYS A 12 18.58 -12.37 -18.48
CA LYS A 12 18.22 -12.51 -19.89
C LYS A 12 17.68 -11.18 -20.43
N LEU A 13 18.17 -10.76 -21.60
CA LEU A 13 17.86 -9.46 -22.21
C LEU A 13 16.35 -9.24 -22.43
N ASN A 14 15.60 -10.33 -22.65
CA ASN A 14 14.15 -10.30 -22.82
C ASN A 14 13.41 -10.04 -21.51
N GLU A 15 13.90 -10.56 -20.38
CA GLU A 15 13.30 -10.31 -19.07
C GLU A 15 13.51 -8.85 -18.66
N VAL A 16 14.72 -8.33 -18.86
CA VAL A 16 15.03 -6.92 -18.60
C VAL A 16 14.12 -6.00 -19.41
N ARG A 17 13.86 -6.31 -20.68
CA ARG A 17 12.92 -5.53 -21.51
C ARG A 17 11.49 -5.60 -20.98
N LYS A 18 10.98 -6.79 -20.65
CA LYS A 18 9.63 -6.95 -20.08
C LYS A 18 9.46 -6.11 -18.81
N GLN A 19 10.44 -6.16 -17.91
CA GLN A 19 10.41 -5.38 -16.67
C GLN A 19 10.49 -3.87 -16.94
N LEU A 20 11.33 -3.42 -17.88
CA LEU A 20 11.42 -2.00 -18.22
C LEU A 20 10.14 -1.46 -18.87
N TYR A 21 9.46 -2.24 -19.70
CA TYR A 21 8.15 -1.86 -20.25
C TYR A 21 7.09 -1.80 -19.16
N PHE A 22 7.02 -2.80 -18.29
CA PHE A 22 6.12 -2.78 -17.13
C PHE A 22 6.35 -1.54 -16.24
N LEU A 23 7.60 -1.25 -15.89
CA LEU A 23 7.94 -0.05 -15.12
C LEU A 23 7.59 1.25 -15.87
N SER A 24 7.65 1.24 -17.20
CA SER A 24 7.26 2.39 -18.02
C SER A 24 5.76 2.61 -18.05
N GLU A 25 4.97 1.54 -18.10
CA GLU A 25 3.50 1.59 -18.00
C GLU A 25 3.07 2.15 -16.65
N GLN A 26 3.77 1.75 -15.57
CA GLN A 26 3.57 2.32 -14.24
C GLN A 26 4.16 3.74 -14.08
N GLY A 27 4.81 4.27 -15.12
CA GLY A 27 5.34 5.62 -15.12
C GLY A 27 6.63 5.84 -14.33
N LEU A 28 7.30 4.76 -13.90
CA LEU A 28 8.51 4.83 -13.08
C LEU A 28 9.75 5.10 -13.94
N VAL A 29 9.73 4.67 -15.20
CA VAL A 29 10.81 4.89 -16.16
C VAL A 29 10.28 5.46 -17.47
N SER A 30 11.07 6.30 -18.11
CA SER A 30 10.85 6.79 -19.46
C SER A 30 11.97 6.30 -20.37
N TYR A 31 11.69 6.23 -21.67
CA TYR A 31 12.67 5.85 -22.67
C TYR A 31 12.71 6.81 -23.85
N ARG A 32 13.88 6.90 -24.50
CA ARG A 32 14.06 7.56 -25.80
C ARG A 32 14.73 6.58 -26.74
N ARG A 33 14.25 6.52 -27.98
CA ARG A 33 14.90 5.79 -29.07
C ARG A 33 15.75 6.75 -29.91
N THR A 34 16.94 6.32 -30.29
CA THR A 34 17.78 7.02 -31.28
C THR A 34 18.18 6.06 -32.39
N ARG A 35 18.17 6.53 -33.64
CA ARG A 35 18.64 5.77 -34.79
C ARG A 35 20.18 5.78 -34.81
N GLY A 36 20.80 4.63 -35.06
CA GLY A 36 22.26 4.55 -35.26
C GLY A 36 22.71 5.33 -36.51
N ARG A 37 23.98 5.75 -36.56
CA ARG A 37 24.56 6.48 -37.71
C ARG A 37 24.40 5.75 -39.04
N ASN A 38 24.32 4.43 -39.02
CA ASN A 38 24.20 3.58 -40.22
C ASN A 38 22.75 3.17 -40.53
N GLY A 39 21.76 3.70 -39.80
CA GLY A 39 20.34 3.49 -40.08
C GLY A 39 19.74 2.12 -39.71
N GLU A 40 20.56 1.10 -39.45
CA GLU A 40 20.14 -0.31 -39.29
C GLU A 40 19.60 -0.70 -37.90
N TRP A 41 19.93 0.03 -36.83
CA TRP A 41 19.45 -0.33 -35.48
C TRP A 41 19.00 0.86 -34.64
N TYR A 42 18.03 0.59 -33.76
CA TYR A 42 17.57 1.52 -32.74
C TYR A 42 18.28 1.25 -31.40
N THR A 43 18.77 2.31 -30.76
CA THR A 43 19.25 2.24 -29.37
C THR A 43 18.20 2.85 -28.45
N TYR A 44 17.78 2.08 -27.43
CA TYR A 44 16.88 2.52 -26.38
C TYR A 44 17.69 3.02 -25.18
N TYR A 45 17.38 4.24 -24.76
CA TYR A 45 17.93 4.85 -23.56
C TYR A 45 16.83 4.98 -22.52
N TRP A 46 17.08 4.51 -21.31
CA TRP A 46 16.11 4.52 -20.22
C TRP A 46 16.51 5.54 -19.15
N ARG A 47 15.54 6.12 -18.45
CA ARG A 47 15.73 7.02 -17.31
C ARG A 47 14.61 6.82 -16.29
N VAL A 48 14.97 6.78 -15.01
CA VAL A 48 14.01 6.85 -13.91
C VAL A 48 13.48 8.28 -13.82
N ASP A 49 12.16 8.42 -13.83
CA ASP A 49 11.52 9.71 -13.57
C ASP A 49 11.37 9.90 -12.06
N LYS A 50 12.35 10.56 -11.45
CA LYS A 50 12.37 10.80 -10.00
C LYS A 50 11.19 11.64 -9.54
N ASN A 51 10.74 12.61 -10.33
CA ASN A 51 9.65 13.51 -9.95
C ASN A 51 8.33 12.73 -9.94
N ARG A 52 8.11 11.90 -10.96
CA ARG A 52 6.94 11.02 -11.00
C ARG A 52 6.96 9.97 -9.89
N LEU A 53 8.14 9.41 -9.58
CA LEU A 53 8.31 8.49 -8.45
C LEU A 53 7.93 9.14 -7.12
N LEU A 54 8.39 10.37 -6.85
CA LEU A 54 8.03 11.12 -5.64
C LEU A 54 6.53 11.39 -5.57
N GLY A 55 5.90 11.75 -6.70
CA GLY A 55 4.44 11.89 -6.80
C GLY A 55 3.70 10.60 -6.42
N ILE A 56 4.09 9.45 -6.99
CA ILE A 56 3.49 8.14 -6.67
C ILE A 56 3.63 7.81 -5.18
N ILE A 57 4.82 8.04 -4.60
CA ILE A 57 5.06 7.80 -3.17
C ILE A 57 4.15 8.69 -2.32
N LYS A 58 4.01 9.98 -2.67
CA LYS A 58 3.13 10.92 -1.97
C LYS A 58 1.67 10.48 -2.03
N THR A 59 1.17 10.12 -3.21
CA THR A 59 -0.21 9.62 -3.38
C THR A 59 -0.45 8.34 -2.57
N ARG A 60 0.49 7.38 -2.58
CA ARG A 60 0.36 6.16 -1.77
C ARG A 60 0.31 6.48 -0.27
N LYS A 61 1.18 7.37 0.22
CA LYS A 61 1.14 7.82 1.62
C LYS A 61 -0.20 8.47 1.98
N GLN A 62 -0.75 9.31 1.10
CA GLN A 62 -2.06 9.94 1.31
C GLN A 62 -3.20 8.91 1.38
N ILE A 63 -3.21 7.91 0.49
CA ILE A 63 -4.19 6.82 0.52
C ILE A 63 -4.07 6.01 1.81
N THR A 64 -2.84 5.69 2.24
CA THR A 64 -2.61 5.00 3.51
C THR A 64 -3.13 5.82 4.68
N LEU A 65 -2.86 7.13 4.72
CA LEU A 65 -3.35 8.02 5.76
C LEU A 65 -4.87 8.05 5.81
N MET A 66 -5.53 8.15 4.66
CA MET A 66 -7.00 8.12 4.55
C MET A 66 -7.57 6.83 5.16
N LYS A 67 -7.02 5.66 4.78
CA LYS A 67 -7.46 4.37 5.32
C LYS A 67 -7.23 4.23 6.82
N LEU A 68 -6.12 4.75 7.33
CA LEU A 68 -5.84 4.76 8.78
C LEU A 68 -6.86 5.62 9.52
N ARG A 69 -7.22 6.80 8.99
CA ARG A 69 -8.25 7.68 9.57
C ARG A 69 -9.64 7.04 9.53
N GLU A 70 -10.00 6.41 8.41
CA GLU A 70 -11.24 5.63 8.31
C GLU A 70 -11.28 4.53 9.37
N ARG A 71 -10.17 3.80 9.55
CA ARG A 71 -10.08 2.77 10.59
C ARG A 71 -10.19 3.35 11.99
N LEU A 72 -9.49 4.46 12.27
CA LEU A 72 -9.55 5.13 13.57
C LEU A 72 -10.98 5.57 13.89
N ASN A 73 -11.65 6.22 12.94
CA ASN A 73 -13.04 6.63 13.11
C ASN A 73 -13.95 5.44 13.40
N PHE A 74 -13.75 4.31 12.70
CA PHE A 74 -14.49 3.08 12.96
C PHE A 74 -14.24 2.55 14.39
N GLU A 75 -12.99 2.55 14.86
CA GLU A 75 -12.66 2.14 16.23
C GLU A 75 -13.24 3.09 17.30
N GLU A 76 -13.28 4.40 17.06
CA GLU A 76 -13.78 5.39 18.03
C GLU A 76 -15.30 5.46 18.10
N SER A 77 -15.99 5.19 16.99
CA SER A 77 -17.46 5.28 16.88
C SER A 77 -18.19 4.00 17.26
N HIS A 78 -17.49 2.87 17.38
CA HIS A 78 -18.10 1.58 17.67
C HIS A 78 -17.58 1.00 18.97
N THR A 79 -18.46 0.30 19.67
CA THR A 79 -18.09 -0.58 20.78
C THR A 79 -17.95 -2.00 20.25
N PHE A 80 -16.99 -2.75 20.78
CA PHE A 80 -16.69 -4.10 20.29
C PHE A 80 -16.86 -5.16 21.36
N TYR A 81 -17.17 -6.37 20.87
CA TYR A 81 -17.21 -7.59 21.66
C TYR A 81 -16.38 -8.67 20.96
N LEU A 82 -15.80 -9.59 21.72
CA LEU A 82 -14.92 -10.64 21.25
C LEU A 82 -15.43 -12.00 21.69
N CYS A 83 -15.44 -12.95 20.77
CA CYS A 83 -15.56 -14.36 21.11
C CYS A 83 -14.18 -14.93 21.45
N LEU A 84 -13.93 -15.30 22.71
CA LEU A 84 -12.64 -15.88 23.13
C LEU A 84 -12.33 -17.22 22.47
N ASN A 85 -13.36 -18.01 22.13
CA ASN A 85 -13.17 -19.34 21.55
C ASN A 85 -12.82 -19.30 20.05
N CYS A 86 -13.38 -18.35 19.29
CA CYS A 86 -13.13 -18.20 17.86
C CYS A 86 -12.15 -17.08 17.52
N ASN A 87 -11.83 -16.21 18.48
CA ASN A 87 -11.05 -14.99 18.30
C ASN A 87 -11.61 -14.08 17.19
N ILE A 88 -12.94 -13.92 17.16
CA ILE A 88 -13.65 -13.07 16.19
C ILE A 88 -14.27 -11.90 16.94
N ARG A 89 -14.04 -10.69 16.42
CA ARG A 89 -14.57 -9.43 16.94
C ARG A 89 -15.88 -9.07 16.24
N PHE A 90 -16.83 -8.54 17.00
CA PHE A 90 -18.13 -8.09 16.57
C PHE A 90 -18.36 -6.64 17.03
N THR A 91 -19.09 -5.84 16.26
CA THR A 91 -19.60 -4.55 16.77
C THR A 91 -20.71 -4.77 17.79
N PHE A 92 -21.10 -3.72 18.50
CA PHE A 92 -22.25 -3.77 19.42
C PHE A 92 -23.53 -4.16 18.68
N GLU A 93 -23.78 -3.63 17.49
CA GLU A 93 -24.95 -3.95 16.67
C GLU A 93 -24.97 -5.44 16.30
N GLU A 94 -23.85 -5.96 15.80
CA GLU A 94 -23.70 -7.38 15.48
C GLU A 94 -23.86 -8.28 16.73
N ALA A 95 -23.31 -7.85 17.86
CA ALA A 95 -23.46 -8.56 19.12
C ALA A 95 -24.92 -8.56 19.58
N LEU A 96 -25.63 -7.43 19.47
CA LEU A 96 -27.04 -7.29 19.84
C LEU A 96 -27.94 -8.17 18.97
N GLU A 97 -27.73 -8.18 17.66
CA GLU A 97 -28.45 -9.04 16.72
C GLU A 97 -28.30 -10.53 17.04
N ASN A 98 -27.12 -10.92 17.54
CA ASN A 98 -26.84 -12.29 17.94
C ASN A 98 -27.07 -12.55 19.45
N ALA A 99 -27.78 -11.65 20.15
CA ALA A 99 -28.05 -11.75 21.59
C ALA A 99 -26.79 -12.02 22.44
N PHE A 100 -25.69 -11.36 22.09
CA PHE A 100 -24.35 -11.49 22.68
C PHE A 100 -23.79 -12.92 22.66
N LYS A 101 -24.14 -13.71 21.64
CA LYS A 101 -23.60 -15.05 21.40
C LYS A 101 -22.88 -15.11 20.07
N CYS A 102 -21.80 -15.89 20.01
CA CYS A 102 -21.05 -16.12 18.79
C CYS A 102 -21.88 -16.97 17.82
N PRO A 103 -22.15 -16.51 16.58
CA PRO A 103 -22.93 -17.28 15.61
C PRO A 103 -22.23 -18.56 15.13
N ARG A 104 -20.92 -18.69 15.39
CA ARG A 104 -20.10 -19.83 14.94
C ARG A 104 -20.05 -20.97 15.96
N CYS A 105 -19.98 -20.66 17.25
CA CYS A 105 -19.78 -21.66 18.31
C CYS A 105 -20.78 -21.56 19.47
N GLY A 106 -21.66 -20.57 19.48
CA GLY A 106 -22.69 -20.39 20.50
C GLY A 106 -22.21 -19.85 21.85
N SER A 107 -20.89 -19.65 22.04
CA SER A 107 -20.34 -19.08 23.27
C SER A 107 -20.74 -17.61 23.43
N SER A 108 -20.80 -17.12 24.66
CA SER A 108 -21.02 -15.70 24.93
C SER A 108 -19.88 -14.82 24.36
N LEU A 109 -20.23 -13.60 23.97
CA LEU A 109 -19.27 -12.57 23.59
C LEU A 109 -18.91 -11.71 24.81
N GLU A 110 -17.65 -11.30 24.90
CA GLU A 110 -17.14 -10.44 25.98
C GLU A 110 -16.78 -9.05 25.47
N TYR A 111 -16.94 -8.02 26.30
CA TYR A 111 -16.57 -6.66 25.93
C TYR A 111 -15.08 -6.60 25.57
N PHE A 112 -14.76 -5.92 24.47
CA PHE A 112 -13.41 -5.74 23.99
C PHE A 112 -13.00 -4.27 24.07
N ASP A 113 -12.04 -3.96 24.95
CA ASP A 113 -11.45 -2.62 25.04
C ASP A 113 -10.46 -2.43 23.87
N ASN A 114 -10.78 -1.51 22.97
CA ASN A 114 -9.96 -1.18 21.80
C ASN A 114 -9.07 0.07 21.99
N LYS A 115 -8.93 0.61 23.21
CA LYS A 115 -8.12 1.81 23.47
C LYS A 115 -6.69 1.70 22.94
N GLU A 116 -6.03 0.56 23.13
CA GLU A 116 -4.65 0.37 22.63
C GLU A 116 -4.58 0.46 21.10
N ILE A 117 -5.61 -0.02 20.40
CA ILE A 117 -5.70 0.06 18.93
C ILE A 117 -5.92 1.52 18.51
N VAL A 118 -6.82 2.24 19.20
CA VAL A 118 -7.10 3.66 18.94
C VAL A 118 -5.84 4.50 19.11
N GLU A 119 -5.12 4.34 20.22
CA GLU A 119 -3.88 5.08 20.47
C GLU A 119 -2.80 4.75 19.45
N PHE A 120 -2.60 3.46 19.12
CA PHE A 120 -1.67 3.07 18.07
C PHE A 120 -2.01 3.70 16.72
N LEU A 121 -3.28 3.73 16.34
CA LEU A 121 -3.72 4.36 15.09
C LEU A 121 -3.48 5.87 15.10
N ARG A 122 -3.78 6.57 16.20
CA ARG A 122 -3.52 8.00 16.38
C ARG A 122 -2.03 8.32 16.24
N GLU A 123 -1.16 7.57 16.90
CA GLU A 123 0.29 7.72 16.80
C GLU A 123 0.78 7.55 15.36
N LYS A 124 0.33 6.50 14.66
CA LYS A 124 0.74 6.22 13.28
C LYS A 124 0.24 7.27 12.29
N ILE A 125 -0.98 7.77 12.49
CA ILE A 125 -1.55 8.88 11.71
C ILE A 125 -0.69 10.13 11.90
N ALA A 126 -0.39 10.50 13.15
CA ALA A 126 0.44 11.67 13.45
C ALA A 126 1.86 11.56 12.85
N GLU A 127 2.49 10.39 12.97
CA GLU A 127 3.80 10.10 12.38
C GLU A 127 3.78 10.27 10.85
N LEU A 128 2.75 9.74 10.18
CA LEU A 128 2.63 9.80 8.73
C LEU A 128 2.30 11.20 8.22
N GLU A 129 1.48 11.96 8.94
CA GLU A 129 1.17 13.36 8.64
C GLU A 129 2.40 14.25 8.74
N LYS A 130 3.21 14.08 9.79
CA LYS A 130 4.47 14.80 9.94
C LYS A 130 5.40 14.54 8.75
N LYS A 131 5.58 13.27 8.37
CA LYS A 131 6.38 12.86 7.20
C LYS A 131 5.84 13.36 5.86
N LEU A 132 4.56 13.71 5.77
CA LEU A 132 3.95 14.28 4.56
C LEU A 132 4.06 15.80 4.50
N LYS A 133 4.16 16.49 5.65
CA LYS A 133 4.42 17.94 5.73
C LYS A 133 5.88 18.28 5.45
N GLU A 134 6.79 17.41 5.86
CA GLU A 134 8.25 17.56 5.65
C GLU A 134 8.71 17.22 4.22
N SER A 135 7.82 16.76 3.34
CA SER A 135 8.12 16.27 1.97
C SER A 135 7.42 17.04 0.86
#